data_AF-A0A1Q7UG93-F1
#
_entry.id   AF-A0A1Q7UG93-F1
#
_cell.length_a   1.000
_cell.length_b   1.000
_cell.length_c   1.000
_cell.angle_alpha   90.00
_cell.angle_beta   90.00
_cell.angle_gamma   90.00
#
_symmetry.space_group_name_H-M   'P 1'
#
loop_
_entity.id
_entity.type
_entity.pdbx_description
1 polymer ?
#
loop_
_entity_poly.entity_id
_entity_poly.type
_entity_poly.pdbx_seq_one_letter_code
_entity_poly.pdbx_strand_id
1 'polypeptide(L)'
;MKVFIVSDMEGVAGIVKWQQTDGKEEKRAYHEGRELYTEEINAAVRGAKAAGATEIVVMDCHGAGEEWTFNSLIPDKLDPDCEFVVQNDWTEYTEFLEQGVDAALFVGMHAKAGTPDGVMSHTVSGQAWRNLEFNGLSVGETGINAALCGHWDCPVLLVTGDVAVCREAKALLGSDLTTVAVKKGLGRFSARQFPPLRARPMIEDGAQKALQDLRAVPPYDPGRPCEIKIEFTTVDRLVEYRNRRGTEPAACVAVPAGPPGDREHRVPRVRERALDRDLASAQEGGPVALPRLADGDSDAVALVAADLLRVGAVEHVVREREHVSRSVGARAVRDRVGRCVLDHVDRARIALTIVSRRRIHSREDEDAGGDHRRQSQRALHPALLDRSTG
;
A
#
# COMPACT_ATOMS: atom_id res chain seq x y z
N MET A 1 -23.49 -16.02 -5.60
CA MET A 1 -22.31 -15.39 -6.21
C MET A 1 -21.29 -15.15 -5.11
N LYS A 2 -20.10 -15.74 -5.22
CA LYS A 2 -18.94 -15.57 -4.34
C LYS A 2 -18.14 -14.36 -4.80
N VAL A 3 -17.89 -13.39 -3.92
CA VAL A 3 -17.13 -12.16 -4.24
C VAL A 3 -15.96 -12.01 -3.29
N PHE A 4 -14.75 -11.87 -3.84
CA PHE A 4 -13.54 -11.60 -3.05
C PHE A 4 -13.20 -10.12 -3.11
N ILE A 5 -13.04 -9.48 -1.96
CA ILE A 5 -12.63 -8.08 -1.87
C ILE A 5 -11.18 -8.05 -1.38
N VAL A 6 -10.26 -7.61 -2.24
CA VAL A 6 -8.86 -7.35 -1.84
C VAL A 6 -8.74 -5.85 -1.59
N SER A 7 -8.28 -5.47 -0.40
CA SER A 7 -8.34 -4.07 0.03
C SER A 7 -7.02 -3.48 0.52
N ASP A 8 -6.76 -2.26 0.07
CA ASP A 8 -5.57 -1.46 0.38
C ASP A 8 -5.96 0.01 0.72
N MET A 9 -5.06 0.77 1.34
CA MET A 9 -5.39 1.95 2.14
C MET A 9 -5.03 3.28 1.47
N GLU A 10 -3.92 3.35 0.76
CA GLU A 10 -3.38 4.55 0.11
C GLU A 10 -4.35 5.21 -0.89
N GLY A 11 -5.25 4.46 -1.52
CA GLY A 11 -6.23 4.92 -2.51
C GLY A 11 -7.52 5.51 -1.95
N VAL A 12 -7.83 5.25 -0.68
CA VAL A 12 -9.09 5.64 0.01
C VAL A 12 -9.36 7.15 0.00
N ALA A 13 -10.63 7.58 -0.05
CA ALA A 13 -10.96 9.00 0.01
C ALA A 13 -10.62 9.62 1.37
N GLY A 14 -9.98 10.78 1.33
CA GLY A 14 -9.45 11.48 2.52
C GLY A 14 -7.99 11.13 2.86
N ILE A 15 -7.47 9.96 2.43
CA ILE A 15 -6.09 9.55 2.68
C ILE A 15 -5.13 10.22 1.67
N VAL A 16 -4.11 10.93 2.20
CA VAL A 16 -2.98 11.53 1.43
C VAL A 16 -1.65 11.58 2.22
N LYS A 17 -1.62 11.08 3.47
CA LYS A 17 -0.44 11.13 4.37
C LYS A 17 -0.10 9.73 4.86
N TRP A 18 1.19 9.42 4.94
CA TRP A 18 1.68 8.15 5.49
C TRP A 18 1.27 7.95 6.95
N GLN A 19 1.07 9.02 7.73
CA GLN A 19 0.51 8.94 9.08
C GLN A 19 -0.94 8.42 9.12
N GLN A 20 -1.65 8.35 7.99
CA GLN A 20 -2.98 7.74 7.88
C GLN A 20 -2.93 6.25 7.50
N THR A 21 -1.75 5.71 7.15
CA THR A 21 -1.57 4.30 6.71
C THR A 21 -0.53 3.53 7.54
N ASP A 22 0.49 4.20 8.09
CA ASP A 22 1.48 3.62 8.99
C ASP A 22 1.04 3.72 10.47
N GLY A 23 0.92 2.58 11.14
CA GLY A 23 0.45 2.49 12.53
C GLY A 23 1.49 2.76 13.62
N LYS A 24 2.78 2.96 13.28
CA LYS A 24 3.89 3.04 14.24
C LYS A 24 3.93 4.35 15.03
N GLU A 25 3.80 5.48 14.32
CA GLU A 25 4.07 6.82 14.87
C GLU A 25 2.82 7.54 15.39
N GLU A 26 1.93 7.97 14.49
CA GLU A 26 0.80 8.86 14.82
C GLU A 26 -0.52 8.08 14.81
N LYS A 27 -0.74 7.33 15.90
CA LYS A 27 -1.90 6.43 16.03
C LYS A 27 -3.25 7.14 15.85
N ARG A 28 -3.37 8.46 16.06
CA ARG A 28 -4.63 9.19 15.82
C ARG A 28 -4.95 9.34 14.34
N ALA A 29 -3.96 9.69 13.52
CA ALA A 29 -4.16 9.81 12.07
C ALA A 29 -4.35 8.43 11.42
N TYR A 30 -3.68 7.39 11.96
CA TYR A 30 -3.87 6.02 11.50
C TYR A 30 -5.29 5.51 11.83
N HIS A 31 -5.80 5.75 13.04
CA HIS A 31 -7.19 5.42 13.38
C HIS A 31 -8.21 6.17 12.51
N GLU A 32 -7.99 7.46 12.17
CA GLU A 32 -8.79 8.19 11.18
C GLU A 32 -8.77 7.48 9.82
N GLY A 33 -7.60 7.07 9.35
CA GLY A 33 -7.45 6.29 8.11
C GLY A 33 -8.22 4.97 8.13
N ARG A 34 -8.16 4.21 9.23
CA ARG A 34 -8.88 2.93 9.38
C ARG A 34 -10.40 3.08 9.34
N GLU A 35 -10.93 4.18 9.88
CA GLU A 35 -12.36 4.50 9.77
C GLU A 35 -12.78 4.88 8.35
N LEU A 36 -11.89 5.52 7.57
CA LEU A 36 -12.14 5.80 6.15
C LEU A 36 -12.10 4.51 5.31
N TYR A 37 -11.08 3.67 5.54
CA TYR A 37 -10.82 2.40 4.86
C TYR A 37 -11.94 1.39 5.05
N THR A 38 -12.28 1.06 6.31
CA THR A 38 -13.35 0.09 6.64
C THR A 38 -14.68 0.49 6.00
N GLU A 39 -14.99 1.79 5.97
CA GLU A 39 -16.26 2.29 5.46
C GLU A 39 -16.35 2.38 3.92
N GLU A 40 -15.23 2.48 3.22
CA GLU A 40 -15.20 2.31 1.75
C GLU A 40 -15.31 0.84 1.36
N ILE A 41 -14.75 -0.07 2.16
CA ILE A 41 -14.94 -1.51 2.01
C ILE A 41 -16.40 -1.90 2.27
N ASN A 42 -17.02 -1.39 3.34
CA ASN A 42 -18.45 -1.58 3.61
C ASN A 42 -19.33 -1.14 2.43
N ALA A 43 -18.94 -0.08 1.71
CA ALA A 43 -19.64 0.35 0.49
C ALA A 43 -19.50 -0.66 -0.67
N ALA A 44 -18.32 -1.26 -0.84
CA ALA A 44 -18.13 -2.34 -1.82
C ALA A 44 -18.91 -3.61 -1.44
N VAL A 45 -18.97 -3.97 -0.14
CA VAL A 45 -19.77 -5.10 0.38
C VAL A 45 -21.25 -4.90 0.09
N ARG A 46 -21.82 -3.72 0.42
CA ARG A 46 -23.23 -3.42 0.10
C ARG A 46 -23.51 -3.43 -1.39
N GLY A 47 -22.63 -2.86 -2.21
CA GLY A 47 -22.75 -2.90 -3.66
C GLY A 47 -22.74 -4.33 -4.21
N ALA A 48 -21.88 -5.20 -3.68
CA ALA A 48 -21.83 -6.61 -4.03
C ALA A 48 -23.10 -7.37 -3.62
N LYS A 49 -23.58 -7.18 -2.38
CA LYS A 49 -24.87 -7.73 -1.94
C LYS A 49 -26.03 -7.22 -2.79
N ALA A 50 -26.03 -5.94 -3.16
CA ALA A 50 -27.04 -5.34 -4.04
C ALA A 50 -26.98 -5.86 -5.50
N ALA A 51 -25.91 -6.55 -5.89
CA ALA A 51 -25.81 -7.31 -7.15
C ALA A 51 -26.17 -8.80 -7.00
N GLY A 52 -26.52 -9.26 -5.79
CA GLY A 52 -26.83 -10.68 -5.53
C GLY A 52 -25.63 -11.52 -5.12
N ALA A 53 -24.56 -10.92 -4.58
CA ALA A 53 -23.55 -11.66 -3.84
C ALA A 53 -24.20 -12.36 -2.63
N THR A 54 -23.77 -13.60 -2.38
CA THR A 54 -24.32 -14.49 -1.33
C THR A 54 -23.26 -14.90 -0.32
N GLU A 55 -22.00 -14.60 -0.62
CA GLU A 55 -20.82 -15.00 0.14
C GLU A 55 -19.72 -13.98 -0.25
N ILE A 56 -19.30 -13.16 0.71
CA ILE A 56 -18.37 -12.04 0.47
C ILE A 56 -17.24 -12.16 1.48
N VAL A 57 -16.00 -12.22 1.00
CA VAL A 57 -14.80 -12.31 1.86
C VAL A 57 -13.91 -11.11 1.59
N VAL A 58 -13.57 -10.35 2.64
CA VAL A 58 -12.64 -9.21 2.60
C VAL A 58 -11.26 -9.65 3.07
N MET A 59 -10.22 -9.45 2.26
CA MET A 59 -8.82 -9.62 2.66
C MET A 59 -8.14 -8.26 2.79
N ASP A 60 -7.67 -7.95 3.99
CA ASP A 60 -6.81 -6.78 4.26
C ASP A 60 -5.39 -7.06 3.74
N CYS A 61 -4.97 -6.31 2.73
CA CYS A 61 -3.65 -6.40 2.12
C CYS A 61 -2.69 -5.30 2.57
N HIS A 62 -3.07 -4.43 3.50
CA HIS A 62 -2.34 -3.20 3.78
C HIS A 62 -1.22 -3.36 4.83
N GLY A 63 0.00 -2.93 4.48
CA GLY A 63 1.22 -3.16 5.25
C GLY A 63 1.52 -2.15 6.38
N ALA A 64 0.54 -1.78 7.22
CA ALA A 64 0.67 -0.70 8.21
C ALA A 64 1.84 -0.84 9.23
N GLY A 65 2.32 -2.07 9.46
CA GLY A 65 3.44 -2.38 10.36
C GLY A 65 3.05 -2.58 11.83
N GLU A 66 3.99 -3.13 12.61
CA GLU A 66 3.77 -3.55 14.01
C GLU A 66 2.50 -4.42 14.14
N GLU A 67 1.68 -4.24 15.18
CA GLU A 67 0.43 -4.98 15.39
C GLU A 67 -0.66 -4.74 14.32
N TRP A 68 -0.42 -3.84 13.36
CA TRP A 68 -1.38 -3.40 12.36
C TRP A 68 -1.14 -3.93 10.95
N THR A 69 -0.01 -4.62 10.72
CA THR A 69 0.30 -5.27 9.43
C THR A 69 -0.85 -6.20 9.02
N PHE A 70 -1.49 -5.93 7.88
CA PHE A 70 -2.67 -6.65 7.37
C PHE A 70 -3.86 -6.71 8.34
N ASN A 71 -3.95 -5.73 9.25
CA ASN A 71 -4.90 -5.64 10.37
C ASN A 71 -5.42 -4.20 10.53
N SER A 72 -5.73 -3.57 9.39
CA SER A 72 -6.19 -2.18 9.25
C SER A 72 -7.72 -2.06 9.33
N LEU A 73 -8.46 -3.11 9.00
CA LEU A 73 -9.91 -3.21 9.22
C LEU A 73 -10.34 -2.96 10.68
N ILE A 74 -11.56 -2.47 10.90
CA ILE A 74 -12.17 -2.33 12.24
C ILE A 74 -13.31 -3.34 12.37
N PRO A 75 -13.14 -4.47 13.09
CA PRO A 75 -14.13 -5.56 13.13
C PRO A 75 -15.54 -5.12 13.56
N ASP A 76 -15.65 -4.36 14.65
CA ASP A 76 -16.94 -3.85 15.17
C ASP A 76 -17.64 -2.81 14.26
N LYS A 77 -17.03 -2.48 13.12
CA LYS A 77 -17.58 -1.57 12.09
C LYS A 77 -17.73 -2.23 10.72
N LEU A 78 -17.34 -3.49 10.53
CA LEU A 78 -17.52 -4.17 9.25
C LEU A 78 -19.00 -4.44 8.97
N ASP A 79 -19.36 -4.40 7.69
CA ASP A 79 -20.70 -4.70 7.21
C ASP A 79 -21.03 -6.20 7.46
N PRO A 80 -22.13 -6.55 8.13
CA PRO A 80 -22.39 -7.91 8.61
C PRO A 80 -22.69 -8.93 7.49
N ASP A 81 -22.73 -8.49 6.24
CA ASP A 81 -22.89 -9.33 5.05
C ASP A 81 -21.56 -9.81 4.45
N CYS A 82 -20.43 -9.59 5.13
CA CYS A 82 -19.12 -10.15 4.77
C CYS A 82 -18.41 -10.88 5.92
N GLU A 83 -17.57 -11.85 5.56
CA GLU A 83 -16.50 -12.35 6.41
C GLU A 83 -15.19 -11.60 6.08
N PHE A 84 -14.21 -11.60 6.98
CA PHE A 84 -12.95 -10.89 6.77
C PHE A 84 -11.74 -11.68 7.25
N VAL A 85 -10.59 -11.42 6.61
CA VAL A 85 -9.32 -12.10 6.83
C VAL A 85 -8.22 -11.11 7.17
N VAL A 86 -7.53 -11.39 8.27
CA VAL A 86 -6.24 -10.82 8.66
C VAL A 86 -5.18 -11.90 8.41
N GLN A 87 -4.12 -11.57 7.70
CA GLN A 87 -3.03 -12.48 7.30
C GLN A 87 -1.71 -12.11 8.01
N ASN A 88 -0.74 -13.02 8.04
CA ASN A 88 0.60 -12.76 8.59
C ASN A 88 1.57 -12.34 7.47
N ASP A 89 1.50 -13.04 6.34
CA ASP A 89 2.27 -12.76 5.13
C ASP A 89 1.36 -12.18 4.03
N TRP A 90 1.93 -11.38 3.12
CA TRP A 90 1.16 -10.75 2.05
C TRP A 90 0.73 -11.79 1.01
N THR A 91 -0.57 -11.83 0.67
CA THR A 91 -1.20 -12.82 -0.22
C THR A 91 -1.18 -14.27 0.29
N GLU A 92 -1.15 -14.45 1.62
CA GLU A 92 -1.19 -15.77 2.28
C GLU A 92 -2.54 -16.50 2.10
N TYR A 93 -3.66 -15.76 2.08
CA TYR A 93 -4.99 -16.36 2.05
C TYR A 93 -5.47 -16.69 0.63
N THR A 94 -5.42 -17.98 0.28
CA THR A 94 -5.84 -18.51 -1.03
C THR A 94 -7.09 -19.40 -0.98
N GLU A 95 -7.51 -19.86 0.21
CA GLU A 95 -8.56 -20.88 0.36
C GLU A 95 -9.87 -20.53 -0.34
N PHE A 96 -10.31 -19.27 -0.27
CA PHE A 96 -11.53 -18.82 -0.94
C PHE A 96 -11.42 -18.89 -2.47
N LEU A 97 -10.26 -18.53 -3.03
CA LEU A 97 -9.97 -18.66 -4.48
C LEU A 97 -9.92 -20.13 -4.92
N GLU A 98 -9.35 -21.01 -4.09
CA GLU A 98 -9.31 -22.46 -4.33
C GLU A 98 -10.71 -23.12 -4.38
N GLN A 99 -11.71 -22.52 -3.72
CA GLN A 99 -13.11 -22.97 -3.81
C GLN A 99 -13.84 -22.50 -5.09
N GLY A 100 -13.22 -21.64 -5.90
CA GLY A 100 -13.82 -20.98 -7.06
C GLY A 100 -14.60 -19.73 -6.67
N VAL A 101 -14.25 -18.58 -7.26
CA VAL A 101 -14.84 -17.27 -6.96
C VAL A 101 -15.35 -16.64 -8.26
N ASP A 102 -16.56 -16.08 -8.23
CA ASP A 102 -17.20 -15.51 -9.43
C ASP A 102 -16.57 -14.17 -9.86
N ALA A 103 -16.07 -13.38 -8.91
CA ALA A 103 -15.43 -12.09 -9.14
C ALA A 103 -14.55 -11.62 -7.98
N ALA A 104 -13.50 -10.86 -8.32
CA ALA A 104 -12.73 -10.06 -7.39
C ALA A 104 -13.02 -8.55 -7.56
N LEU A 105 -13.05 -7.82 -6.45
CA LEU A 105 -13.17 -6.36 -6.39
C LEU A 105 -11.98 -5.81 -5.61
N PHE A 106 -11.20 -4.89 -6.20
CA PHE A 106 -10.07 -4.27 -5.52
C PHE A 106 -10.44 -2.87 -5.02
N VAL A 107 -10.26 -2.63 -3.72
CA VAL A 107 -10.79 -1.43 -3.04
C VAL A 107 -9.67 -0.64 -2.38
N GLY A 108 -9.60 0.66 -2.66
CA GLY A 108 -8.64 1.58 -2.06
C GLY A 108 -7.20 1.44 -2.57
N MET A 109 -7.00 0.86 -3.75
CA MET A 109 -5.68 0.63 -4.35
C MET A 109 -4.94 1.93 -4.69
N HIS A 110 -3.60 1.89 -4.73
CA HIS A 110 -2.75 2.94 -5.31
C HIS A 110 -2.09 2.53 -6.64
N ALA A 111 -1.59 3.53 -7.37
CA ALA A 111 -0.83 3.32 -8.59
C ALA A 111 0.62 2.90 -8.28
N LYS A 112 1.27 2.21 -9.22
CA LYS A 112 2.62 1.67 -9.05
C LYS A 112 3.70 2.72 -8.86
N ALA A 113 4.84 2.31 -8.31
CA ALA A 113 6.04 3.14 -8.15
C ALA A 113 6.41 3.87 -9.46
N GLY A 114 6.86 5.13 -9.31
CA GLY A 114 7.21 5.99 -10.44
C GLY A 114 6.04 6.67 -11.15
N THR A 115 4.78 6.33 -10.85
CA THR A 115 3.60 6.99 -11.45
C THR A 115 3.50 8.46 -11.01
N PRO A 116 3.66 9.47 -11.91
CA PRO A 116 3.88 10.86 -11.50
C PRO A 116 2.66 11.54 -10.84
N ASP A 117 1.45 11.18 -11.26
CA ASP A 117 0.18 11.70 -10.75
C ASP A 117 -0.50 10.74 -9.76
N GLY A 118 0.15 9.65 -9.37
CA GLY A 118 -0.38 8.66 -8.44
C GLY A 118 -0.18 9.05 -6.97
N VAL A 119 -1.27 9.14 -6.22
CA VAL A 119 -1.23 9.41 -4.76
C VAL A 119 -0.53 8.25 -4.05
N MET A 120 0.46 8.58 -3.21
CA MET A 120 1.25 7.65 -2.38
C MET A 120 1.89 6.48 -3.17
N SER A 121 2.08 6.66 -4.49
CA SER A 121 2.47 5.61 -5.43
C SER A 121 3.74 4.84 -5.02
N HIS A 122 3.64 3.52 -4.97
CA HIS A 122 4.75 2.59 -4.71
C HIS A 122 4.41 1.19 -5.25
N THR A 123 5.25 0.17 -4.96
CA THR A 123 5.01 -1.22 -5.37
C THR A 123 5.55 -2.16 -4.28
N VAL A 124 4.67 -2.90 -3.60
CA VAL A 124 4.86 -3.87 -2.49
C VAL A 124 5.46 -3.29 -1.21
N SER A 125 6.54 -2.52 -1.32
CA SER A 125 7.09 -1.72 -0.23
C SER A 125 7.88 -0.55 -0.80
N GLY A 126 7.36 0.66 -0.63
CA GLY A 126 7.99 1.89 -1.14
C GLY A 126 9.36 2.22 -0.51
N GLN A 127 9.79 1.45 0.49
CA GLN A 127 11.13 1.51 1.08
C GLN A 127 12.13 0.56 0.40
N ALA A 128 11.66 -0.56 -0.17
CA ALA A 128 12.49 -1.69 -0.58
C ALA A 128 12.44 -1.99 -2.09
N TRP A 129 11.34 -1.71 -2.77
CA TRP A 129 11.08 -2.09 -4.15
C TRP A 129 10.82 -0.84 -5.02
N ARG A 130 11.33 -0.84 -6.26
CA ARG A 130 11.15 0.23 -7.27
C ARG A 130 10.25 -0.19 -8.42
N ASN A 131 10.29 -1.47 -8.80
CA ASN A 131 9.56 -2.01 -9.94
C ASN A 131 9.39 -3.53 -9.74
N LEU A 132 8.24 -4.08 -10.13
CA LEU A 132 8.09 -5.51 -10.44
C LEU A 132 7.60 -5.63 -11.88
N GLU A 133 8.13 -6.60 -12.62
CA GLU A 133 7.69 -6.95 -13.96
C GLU A 133 7.23 -8.41 -14.02
N PHE A 134 6.14 -8.65 -14.74
CA PHE A 134 5.77 -9.98 -15.24
C PHE A 134 6.08 -10.05 -16.73
N ASN A 135 6.96 -10.96 -17.16
CA ASN A 135 7.35 -11.11 -18.57
C ASN A 135 7.75 -9.77 -19.27
N GLY A 136 8.42 -8.89 -18.53
CA GLY A 136 8.83 -7.55 -18.99
C GLY A 136 7.76 -6.45 -18.90
N LEU A 137 6.51 -6.78 -18.51
CA LEU A 137 5.46 -5.80 -18.24
C LEU A 137 5.53 -5.35 -16.77
N SER A 138 5.98 -4.11 -16.56
CA SER A 138 5.99 -3.46 -15.23
C SER A 138 4.57 -3.28 -14.68
N VAL A 139 4.32 -3.70 -13.44
CA VAL A 139 3.01 -3.65 -12.75
C VAL A 139 3.12 -3.14 -11.31
N GLY A 140 2.02 -2.58 -10.79
CA GLY A 140 1.81 -2.38 -9.35
C GLY A 140 1.11 -3.55 -8.69
N GLU A 141 0.71 -3.34 -7.44
CA GLU A 141 0.03 -4.34 -6.61
C GLU A 141 -1.34 -4.73 -7.14
N THR A 142 -2.02 -3.82 -7.86
CA THR A 142 -3.20 -4.16 -8.68
C THR A 142 -2.90 -5.28 -9.69
N GLY A 143 -1.71 -5.30 -10.31
CA GLY A 143 -1.34 -6.37 -11.24
C GLY A 143 -0.88 -7.65 -10.55
N ILE A 144 -0.22 -7.54 -9.40
CA ILE A 144 0.21 -8.70 -8.60
C ILE A 144 -1.01 -9.44 -8.03
N ASN A 145 -1.95 -8.72 -7.42
CA ASN A 145 -3.19 -9.31 -6.90
C ASN A 145 -4.13 -9.79 -8.01
N ALA A 146 -4.11 -9.15 -9.20
CA ALA A 146 -4.84 -9.67 -10.35
C ALA A 146 -4.24 -10.99 -10.87
N ALA A 147 -2.91 -11.16 -10.84
CA ALA A 147 -2.26 -12.41 -11.21
C ALA A 147 -2.51 -13.53 -10.18
N LEU A 148 -2.66 -13.17 -8.90
CA LEU A 148 -3.13 -14.08 -7.85
C LEU A 148 -4.54 -14.56 -8.18
N CYS A 149 -5.51 -13.66 -8.38
CA CYS A 149 -6.89 -14.02 -8.72
C CYS A 149 -6.99 -14.84 -10.02
N GLY A 150 -6.24 -14.44 -11.06
CA GLY A 150 -6.16 -15.13 -12.35
C GLY A 150 -5.49 -16.50 -12.30
N HIS A 151 -4.81 -16.88 -11.22
CA HIS A 151 -4.32 -18.25 -11.04
C HIS A 151 -5.49 -19.25 -10.89
N TRP A 152 -6.59 -18.83 -10.26
CA TRP A 152 -7.83 -19.58 -10.04
C TRP A 152 -8.98 -19.10 -10.95
N ASP A 153 -8.66 -18.59 -12.13
CA ASP A 153 -9.63 -18.10 -13.14
C ASP A 153 -10.64 -17.04 -12.63
N CYS A 154 -10.31 -16.32 -11.55
CA CYS A 154 -11.18 -15.29 -10.96
C CYS A 154 -10.94 -13.91 -11.62
N PRO A 155 -11.96 -13.28 -12.24
CA PRO A 155 -11.81 -11.99 -12.90
C PRO A 155 -11.89 -10.81 -11.91
N VAL A 156 -10.99 -9.83 -12.06
CA VAL A 156 -11.04 -8.57 -11.29
C VAL A 156 -11.96 -7.59 -12.03
N LEU A 157 -13.15 -7.31 -11.49
CA LEU A 157 -14.20 -6.52 -12.17
C LEU A 157 -14.28 -5.07 -11.72
N LEU A 158 -13.76 -4.76 -10.53
CA LEU A 158 -13.70 -3.42 -9.95
C LEU A 158 -12.28 -3.08 -9.50
N VAL A 159 -11.82 -1.86 -9.77
CA VAL A 159 -10.70 -1.23 -9.04
C VAL A 159 -11.10 0.17 -8.56
N THR A 160 -11.00 0.44 -7.27
CA THR A 160 -11.23 1.78 -6.68
C THR A 160 -9.92 2.38 -6.15
N GLY A 161 -9.85 3.71 -6.13
CA GLY A 161 -8.67 4.45 -5.68
C GLY A 161 -8.57 5.82 -6.32
N ASP A 162 -7.38 6.23 -6.74
CA ASP A 162 -7.19 7.48 -7.49
C ASP A 162 -7.33 7.33 -9.02
N VAL A 163 -7.33 8.47 -9.74
CA VAL A 163 -7.38 8.50 -11.21
C VAL A 163 -6.21 7.74 -11.86
N ALA A 164 -5.04 7.67 -11.21
CA ALA A 164 -3.86 7.05 -11.77
C ALA A 164 -3.94 5.50 -11.70
N VAL A 165 -4.39 4.93 -10.58
CA VAL A 165 -4.62 3.48 -10.48
C VAL A 165 -5.77 3.02 -11.36
N CYS A 166 -6.85 3.82 -11.48
CA CYS A 166 -7.96 3.50 -12.39
C CYS A 166 -7.49 3.41 -13.86
N ARG A 167 -6.51 4.25 -14.23
CA ARG A 167 -5.88 4.24 -15.56
C ARG A 167 -4.91 3.05 -15.72
N GLU A 168 -4.12 2.74 -14.70
CA GLU A 168 -3.23 1.57 -14.69
C GLU A 168 -4.02 0.26 -14.82
N ALA A 169 -5.05 0.09 -14.01
CA ALA A 169 -5.91 -1.09 -14.01
C ALA A 169 -6.60 -1.31 -15.37
N LYS A 170 -7.16 -0.26 -15.98
CA LYS A 170 -7.75 -0.36 -17.34
C LYS A 170 -6.72 -0.66 -18.43
N ALA A 171 -5.48 -0.20 -18.28
CA ALA A 171 -4.41 -0.50 -19.23
C ALA A 171 -3.89 -1.95 -19.11
N LEU A 172 -4.05 -2.58 -17.95
CA LEU A 172 -3.61 -3.95 -17.67
C LEU A 172 -4.71 -5.00 -17.90
N LEU A 173 -5.93 -4.74 -17.39
CA LEU A 173 -7.02 -5.72 -17.29
C LEU A 173 -8.06 -5.58 -18.42
N GLY A 174 -8.17 -4.39 -19.02
CA GLY A 174 -9.07 -4.11 -20.15
C GLY A 174 -9.84 -2.80 -20.02
N SER A 175 -10.31 -2.28 -21.16
CA SER A 175 -11.06 -1.02 -21.23
C SER A 175 -12.36 -1.03 -20.44
N ASP A 176 -12.97 -2.22 -20.29
CA ASP A 176 -14.36 -2.38 -19.88
C ASP A 176 -14.51 -2.69 -18.38
N LEU A 177 -13.37 -2.94 -17.70
CA LEU A 177 -13.21 -2.97 -16.24
C LEU A 177 -13.96 -1.81 -15.57
N THR A 178 -14.72 -2.04 -14.52
CA THR A 178 -15.32 -0.93 -13.76
C THR A 178 -14.27 -0.29 -12.85
N THR A 179 -14.19 1.04 -12.83
CA THR A 179 -13.20 1.75 -12.01
C THR A 179 -13.80 2.97 -11.33
N VAL A 180 -13.55 3.14 -10.03
CA VAL A 180 -14.08 4.26 -9.23
C VAL A 180 -12.94 5.13 -8.71
N ALA A 181 -12.69 6.25 -9.39
CA ALA A 181 -11.73 7.25 -8.95
C ALA A 181 -12.35 8.16 -7.87
N VAL A 182 -12.05 7.89 -6.60
CA VAL A 182 -12.53 8.69 -5.45
C VAL A 182 -11.71 9.98 -5.26
N LYS A 183 -10.51 10.05 -5.86
CA LYS A 183 -9.63 11.23 -5.84
C LYS A 183 -8.79 11.36 -7.12
N LYS A 184 -8.32 12.57 -7.41
CA LYS A 184 -7.31 12.82 -8.44
C LYS A 184 -6.02 13.30 -7.77
N GLY A 185 -4.91 12.57 -7.96
CA GLY A 185 -3.60 13.03 -7.51
C GLY A 185 -3.16 14.34 -8.17
N LEU A 186 -2.38 15.11 -7.41
CA LEU A 186 -1.67 16.31 -7.86
C LEU A 186 -0.15 16.09 -7.80
N GLY A 187 0.26 14.83 -7.64
CA GLY A 187 1.59 14.38 -7.24
C GLY A 187 1.50 13.39 -6.08
N ARG A 188 2.64 12.79 -5.70
CA ARG A 188 2.69 11.66 -4.75
C ARG A 188 2.13 11.93 -3.34
N PHE A 189 2.02 13.18 -2.91
CA PHE A 189 1.68 13.54 -1.51
C PHE A 189 0.49 14.52 -1.38
N SER A 190 -0.29 14.70 -2.46
CA SER A 190 -1.41 15.65 -2.52
C SER A 190 -2.47 15.20 -3.54
N ALA A 191 -3.74 15.45 -3.25
CA ALA A 191 -4.85 15.03 -4.09
C ALA A 191 -6.04 16.01 -4.01
N ARG A 192 -6.80 16.12 -5.10
CA ARG A 192 -8.17 16.64 -5.10
C ARG A 192 -9.11 15.48 -4.80
N GLN A 193 -9.60 15.43 -3.57
CA GLN A 193 -10.50 14.41 -3.02
C GLN A 193 -11.98 14.66 -3.42
N PHE A 194 -12.78 13.60 -3.52
CA PHE A 194 -14.20 13.69 -3.14
C PHE A 194 -14.34 13.47 -1.62
N PRO A 195 -15.31 14.08 -0.94
CA PRO A 195 -15.58 13.76 0.47
C PRO A 195 -15.97 12.28 0.65
N PRO A 196 -15.60 11.59 1.74
CA PRO A 196 -15.93 10.18 1.96
C PRO A 196 -17.44 9.87 1.86
N LEU A 197 -18.29 10.78 2.35
CA LEU A 197 -19.76 10.69 2.22
C LEU A 197 -20.29 10.69 0.77
N ARG A 198 -19.46 11.09 -0.20
CA ARG A 198 -19.73 10.97 -1.64
C ARG A 198 -18.97 9.79 -2.26
N ALA A 199 -17.75 9.51 -1.81
CA ALA A 199 -16.94 8.42 -2.32
C ALA A 199 -17.60 7.05 -2.09
N ARG A 200 -18.18 6.84 -0.90
CA ARG A 200 -18.84 5.58 -0.52
C ARG A 200 -20.00 5.22 -1.47
N PRO A 201 -21.02 6.08 -1.72
CA PRO A 201 -22.02 5.80 -2.76
C PRO A 201 -21.43 5.53 -4.15
N MET A 202 -20.37 6.24 -4.56
CA MET A 202 -19.72 5.98 -5.86
C MET A 202 -19.05 4.60 -5.93
N ILE A 203 -18.56 4.06 -4.80
CA ILE A 203 -18.01 2.70 -4.69
C ILE A 203 -19.16 1.68 -4.67
N GLU A 204 -20.25 1.96 -3.97
CA GLU A 204 -21.43 1.09 -3.85
C GLU A 204 -22.13 0.89 -5.20
N ASP A 205 -22.42 1.99 -5.92
CA ASP A 205 -22.89 1.97 -7.32
C ASP A 205 -21.90 1.24 -8.24
N GLY A 206 -20.59 1.45 -8.02
CA GLY A 206 -19.51 0.87 -8.82
C GLY A 206 -19.39 -0.63 -8.66
N ALA A 207 -19.44 -1.15 -7.43
CA ALA A 207 -19.43 -2.56 -7.12
C ALA A 207 -20.71 -3.26 -7.61
N GLN A 208 -21.88 -2.64 -7.40
CA GLN A 208 -23.14 -3.19 -7.93
C GLN A 208 -23.11 -3.30 -9.45
N LYS A 209 -22.60 -2.26 -10.15
CA LYS A 209 -22.45 -2.29 -11.61
C LYS A 209 -21.41 -3.31 -12.08
N ALA A 210 -20.25 -3.40 -11.43
CA ALA A 210 -19.17 -4.29 -11.84
C ALA A 210 -19.63 -5.76 -11.94
N LEU A 211 -20.50 -6.18 -11.02
CA LEU A 211 -21.01 -7.55 -10.91
C LEU A 211 -22.22 -7.84 -11.82
N GLN A 212 -22.70 -6.88 -12.61
CA GLN A 212 -23.77 -7.10 -13.59
C GLN A 212 -23.28 -7.85 -14.85
N ASP A 213 -21.97 -7.82 -15.15
CA ASP A 213 -21.36 -8.64 -16.19
C ASP A 213 -20.00 -9.19 -15.74
N LEU A 214 -20.03 -10.44 -15.28
CA LEU A 214 -18.84 -11.19 -14.84
C LEU A 214 -17.84 -11.50 -15.98
N ARG A 215 -18.15 -11.13 -17.23
CA ARG A 215 -17.29 -11.31 -18.41
C ARG A 215 -16.85 -10.00 -19.05
N ALA A 216 -17.07 -8.85 -18.39
CA ALA A 216 -16.62 -7.55 -18.86
C ALA A 216 -15.09 -7.47 -19.07
N VAL A 217 -14.31 -8.22 -18.29
CA VAL A 217 -12.88 -8.47 -18.50
C VAL A 217 -12.54 -9.93 -18.19
N PRO A 218 -11.54 -10.54 -18.85
CA PRO A 218 -11.06 -11.88 -18.51
C PRO A 218 -10.25 -11.87 -17.21
N PRO A 219 -10.05 -13.03 -16.56
CA PRO A 219 -9.02 -13.22 -15.55
C PRO A 219 -7.63 -12.89 -16.10
N TYR A 220 -6.78 -12.28 -15.27
CA TYR A 220 -5.46 -11.82 -15.72
C TYR A 220 -4.40 -12.93 -15.60
N ASP A 221 -4.02 -13.53 -16.73
CA ASP A 221 -2.85 -14.40 -16.82
C ASP A 221 -1.62 -13.58 -17.26
N PRO A 222 -0.56 -13.45 -16.42
CA PRO A 222 0.70 -12.81 -16.80
C PRO A 222 1.52 -13.62 -17.83
N GLY A 223 1.11 -14.86 -18.12
CA GLY A 223 1.75 -15.80 -19.05
C GLY A 223 2.36 -17.00 -18.31
N ARG A 224 2.40 -18.15 -18.99
CA ARG A 224 2.92 -19.41 -18.43
C ARG A 224 3.98 -20.00 -19.38
N PRO A 225 5.28 -20.03 -19.01
CA PRO A 225 5.87 -19.55 -17.76
C PRO A 225 5.84 -18.00 -17.62
N CYS A 226 6.03 -17.53 -16.39
CA CYS A 226 6.19 -16.11 -16.06
C CYS A 226 7.60 -15.83 -15.52
N GLU A 227 8.35 -14.96 -16.18
CA GLU A 227 9.51 -14.29 -15.57
C GLU A 227 9.00 -13.22 -14.60
N ILE A 228 9.39 -13.31 -13.33
CA ILE A 228 9.20 -12.24 -12.35
C ILE A 228 10.53 -11.51 -12.16
N LYS A 229 10.59 -10.23 -12.52
CA LYS A 229 11.77 -9.37 -12.31
C LYS A 229 11.45 -8.32 -11.25
N ILE A 230 12.37 -8.10 -10.30
CA ILE A 230 12.22 -7.11 -9.23
C ILE A 230 13.41 -6.16 -9.27
N GLU A 231 13.16 -4.85 -9.35
CA GLU A 231 14.17 -3.82 -9.07
C GLU A 231 14.01 -3.36 -7.62
N PHE A 232 15.08 -3.49 -6.83
CA PHE A 232 15.11 -3.04 -5.43
C PHE A 232 15.57 -1.59 -5.31
N THR A 233 15.20 -0.91 -4.22
CA THR A 233 15.63 0.47 -3.92
C THR A 233 17.13 0.57 -3.66
N THR A 234 17.71 -0.49 -3.08
CA THR A 234 19.11 -0.61 -2.66
C THR A 234 19.64 -2.01 -2.94
N VAL A 235 20.98 -2.18 -3.01
CA VAL A 235 21.62 -3.45 -3.38
C VAL A 235 21.69 -4.46 -2.24
N ASP A 236 21.63 -4.00 -0.98
CA ASP A 236 21.57 -4.83 0.23
C ASP A 236 20.33 -5.75 0.25
N ARG A 237 19.18 -5.31 -0.26
CA ARG A 237 17.98 -6.15 -0.41
C ARG A 237 18.20 -7.41 -1.25
N LEU A 238 19.15 -7.41 -2.19
CA LEU A 238 19.50 -8.62 -2.96
C LEU A 238 20.06 -9.75 -2.09
N VAL A 239 20.58 -9.46 -0.89
CA VAL A 239 21.11 -10.46 0.04
C VAL A 239 20.02 -11.42 0.52
N GLU A 240 18.78 -10.93 0.67
CA GLU A 240 17.60 -11.73 1.07
C GLU A 240 17.26 -12.82 0.05
N TYR A 241 17.55 -12.57 -1.23
CA TYR A 241 17.23 -13.46 -2.35
C TYR A 241 18.42 -14.30 -2.83
N ARG A 242 19.66 -13.96 -2.44
CA ARG A 242 20.91 -14.52 -2.97
C ARG A 242 21.03 -16.06 -2.93
N ASN A 243 20.33 -16.71 -1.99
CA ASN A 243 20.34 -18.17 -1.81
C ASN A 243 19.02 -18.86 -2.22
N ARG A 244 18.05 -18.12 -2.78
CA ARG A 244 16.77 -18.67 -3.23
C ARG A 244 16.97 -19.42 -4.54
N ARG A 245 16.37 -20.61 -4.67
CA ARG A 245 16.45 -21.39 -5.92
C ARG A 245 15.57 -20.76 -6.99
N GLY A 246 16.03 -20.74 -8.22
CA GLY A 246 15.30 -20.16 -9.36
C GLY A 246 15.34 -18.63 -9.44
N THR A 247 16.17 -17.96 -8.64
CA THR A 247 16.43 -16.51 -8.77
C THR A 247 17.88 -16.28 -9.16
N GLU A 248 18.11 -15.48 -10.20
CA GLU A 248 19.44 -15.06 -10.64
C GLU A 248 19.55 -13.53 -10.58
N PRO A 249 20.70 -12.94 -10.19
CA PRO A 249 20.88 -11.50 -10.25
C PRO A 249 20.89 -11.01 -11.69
N ALA A 250 19.78 -10.41 -12.13
CA ALA A 250 19.72 -9.73 -13.42
C ALA A 250 20.80 -8.64 -13.47
N ALA A 251 21.65 -8.69 -14.50
CA ALA A 251 22.69 -7.69 -14.68
C ALA A 251 22.05 -6.34 -15.05
N CYS A 252 21.95 -5.44 -14.08
CA CYS A 252 21.55 -4.06 -14.33
C CYS A 252 22.57 -3.39 -15.25
N VAL A 253 22.32 -3.45 -16.56
CA VAL A 253 22.95 -2.56 -17.54
C VAL A 253 22.39 -1.17 -17.26
N ALA A 254 23.01 -0.48 -16.29
CA ALA A 254 22.96 0.96 -16.20
C ALA A 254 23.55 1.49 -17.50
N VAL A 255 22.69 1.72 -18.50
CA VAL A 255 23.06 2.40 -19.75
C VAL A 255 23.64 3.75 -19.32
N PRO A 256 24.95 3.98 -19.48
CA PRO A 256 25.51 5.26 -19.08
C PRO A 256 24.84 6.31 -19.95
N ALA A 257 24.39 7.41 -19.34
CA ALA A 257 24.32 8.65 -20.09
C ALA A 257 25.75 8.91 -20.59
N GLY A 258 25.98 8.69 -21.89
CA GLY A 258 27.29 8.90 -22.50
C GLY A 258 27.75 10.33 -22.19
N PRO A 259 29.06 10.57 -22.00
CA PRO A 259 29.54 11.93 -21.80
C PRO A 259 29.01 12.82 -22.94
N PRO A 260 28.54 14.05 -22.66
CA PRO A 260 27.88 14.91 -23.65
C PRO A 260 28.89 15.45 -24.68
N GLY A 261 29.36 14.55 -25.55
CA GLY A 261 30.38 14.77 -26.56
C GLY A 261 29.77 14.77 -27.96
N ASP A 262 29.64 15.99 -28.48
CA ASP A 262 29.36 16.36 -29.87
C ASP A 262 28.03 15.93 -30.52
N ARG A 263 27.51 16.85 -31.33
CA ARG A 263 26.15 16.84 -31.86
C ARG A 263 26.09 16.14 -33.21
N GLU A 264 25.67 14.88 -33.24
CA GLU A 264 25.17 14.30 -34.48
C GLU A 264 24.12 13.19 -34.25
N HIS A 265 23.27 12.98 -35.26
CA HIS A 265 22.30 11.89 -35.39
C HIS A 265 21.06 11.88 -34.44
N ARG A 266 20.01 12.52 -34.96
CA ARG A 266 18.55 12.33 -34.73
C ARG A 266 18.14 10.90 -34.32
N VAL A 267 17.25 10.78 -33.32
CA VAL A 267 16.68 9.52 -32.82
C VAL A 267 16.11 8.62 -33.93
N PRO A 268 16.61 7.36 -34.08
CA PRO A 268 15.90 6.29 -34.75
C PRO A 268 15.08 5.48 -33.72
N ARG A 269 13.78 5.43 -33.94
CA ARG A 269 12.81 4.56 -33.24
C ARG A 269 13.28 3.09 -33.28
N VAL A 270 13.64 2.50 -32.14
CA VAL A 270 13.95 1.07 -32.08
C VAL A 270 12.68 0.27 -32.40
N ARG A 271 12.68 -0.35 -33.57
CA ARG A 271 11.79 -1.45 -33.95
C ARG A 271 12.68 -2.63 -34.29
N GLU A 272 12.50 -3.73 -33.59
CA GLU A 272 13.14 -5.00 -33.93
C GLU A 272 12.61 -5.50 -35.29
N ARG A 273 13.52 -5.73 -36.24
CA ARG A 273 13.31 -6.55 -37.43
C ARG A 273 14.62 -7.15 -37.92
N ALA A 274 14.53 -8.33 -38.52
CA ALA A 274 15.64 -9.02 -39.15
C ALA A 274 16.16 -8.27 -40.41
N LEU A 275 17.39 -8.62 -40.79
CA LEU A 275 18.12 -8.09 -41.95
C LEU A 275 17.42 -8.43 -43.28
N ASP A 276 17.30 -7.45 -44.19
CA ASP A 276 17.87 -7.57 -45.54
C ASP A 276 17.91 -6.23 -46.34
N ARG A 277 19.00 -6.07 -47.10
CA ARG A 277 19.34 -5.23 -48.28
C ARG A 277 18.66 -3.88 -48.68
N ASP A 278 19.56 -2.89 -48.87
CA ASP A 278 19.79 -2.06 -50.08
C ASP A 278 18.99 -0.76 -50.45
N LEU A 279 19.77 0.32 -50.72
CA LEU A 279 19.55 1.54 -51.55
C LEU A 279 18.49 2.60 -51.10
N ALA A 280 18.56 3.91 -51.42
CA ALA A 280 19.66 4.86 -51.72
C ALA A 280 19.14 6.33 -51.86
N SER A 281 19.97 7.37 -51.57
CA SER A 281 19.85 8.82 -51.98
C SER A 281 18.59 9.63 -51.52
N ALA A 282 18.59 10.98 -51.36
CA ALA A 282 19.62 12.04 -51.29
C ALA A 282 19.06 13.37 -50.65
N GLN A 283 19.96 14.33 -50.35
CA GLN A 283 19.90 15.84 -50.33
C GLN A 283 18.57 16.60 -50.63
N GLU A 284 18.24 17.82 -50.14
CA GLU A 284 18.89 18.97 -49.44
C GLU A 284 17.89 19.62 -48.42
N GLY A 285 18.09 20.74 -47.68
CA GLY A 285 19.21 21.70 -47.43
C GLY A 285 18.70 23.15 -47.19
N GLY A 286 19.49 24.04 -46.54
CA GLY A 286 19.19 25.49 -46.35
C GLY A 286 19.56 26.09 -44.96
N PRO A 287 19.91 27.40 -44.81
CA PRO A 287 20.97 27.78 -43.84
C PRO A 287 20.80 29.07 -42.97
N VAL A 288 21.80 29.30 -42.09
CA VAL A 288 22.15 30.51 -41.26
C VAL A 288 21.13 30.97 -40.18
N ALA A 289 21.48 31.53 -39.00
CA ALA A 289 22.77 32.03 -38.48
C ALA A 289 22.94 31.91 -36.94
N LEU A 290 24.18 32.07 -36.44
CA LEU A 290 24.56 32.25 -35.02
C LEU A 290 25.81 33.15 -34.88
N PRO A 291 25.86 33.99 -33.83
CA PRO A 291 26.92 33.87 -32.80
C PRO A 291 26.29 33.88 -31.38
N ARG A 292 26.74 33.11 -30.36
CA ARG A 292 28.06 33.08 -29.66
C ARG A 292 28.44 34.42 -28.99
N LEU A 293 28.86 34.49 -27.72
CA LEU A 293 28.91 33.48 -26.63
C LEU A 293 29.17 34.19 -25.27
N ALA A 294 28.64 33.68 -24.16
CA ALA A 294 29.12 33.88 -22.78
C ALA A 294 28.41 32.87 -21.85
N ASP A 295 29.13 32.32 -20.86
CA ASP A 295 28.75 31.06 -20.19
C ASP A 295 28.37 31.23 -18.70
N GLY A 296 27.69 30.22 -18.12
CA GLY A 296 27.36 30.16 -16.68
C GLY A 296 26.34 29.06 -16.35
N ASP A 297 26.80 27.94 -15.79
CA ASP A 297 26.03 26.70 -15.60
C ASP A 297 24.84 26.77 -14.62
N SER A 298 23.85 25.92 -14.86
CA SER A 298 23.35 24.96 -13.84
C SER A 298 22.43 23.90 -14.46
N ASP A 299 22.61 22.64 -14.04
CA ASP A 299 21.62 21.59 -14.27
C ASP A 299 20.27 21.95 -13.60
N ALA A 300 19.18 21.69 -14.31
CA ALA A 300 17.84 22.18 -13.99
C ALA A 300 16.83 21.01 -14.10
N VAL A 301 15.64 21.06 -13.47
CA VAL A 301 14.84 22.24 -13.18
C VAL A 301 14.29 22.25 -11.75
N ALA A 302 14.90 23.05 -10.88
CA ALA A 302 14.13 23.87 -9.97
C ALA A 302 13.48 24.99 -10.80
N LEU A 303 12.18 25.25 -10.62
CA LEU A 303 11.41 26.10 -11.54
C LEU A 303 11.60 27.59 -11.19
N VAL A 304 12.67 28.19 -11.71
CA VAL A 304 12.89 29.64 -11.70
C VAL A 304 12.49 30.21 -13.06
N ALA A 305 11.28 30.75 -13.15
CA ALA A 305 10.89 31.63 -14.25
C ALA A 305 11.47 33.02 -13.97
N ALA A 306 12.37 33.50 -14.84
CA ALA A 306 12.89 34.86 -14.80
C ALA A 306 12.63 35.55 -16.14
N ASP A 307 11.46 36.18 -16.26
CA ASP A 307 11.29 37.35 -17.12
C ASP A 307 10.68 38.49 -16.28
N LEU A 308 11.23 39.69 -16.43
CA LEU A 308 11.19 40.74 -15.41
C LEU A 308 10.17 41.85 -15.74
N LEU A 309 8.87 41.54 -15.64
CA LEU A 309 7.82 42.55 -15.74
C LEU A 309 6.77 42.50 -14.60
N ARG A 310 7.08 43.29 -13.56
CA ARG A 310 6.14 44.03 -12.69
C ARG A 310 5.00 43.23 -12.02
N VAL A 311 5.23 42.82 -10.77
CA VAL A 311 4.21 42.84 -9.72
C VAL A 311 4.77 43.60 -8.52
N GLY A 312 3.94 44.40 -7.84
CA GLY A 312 4.36 45.30 -6.75
C GLY A 312 4.63 44.59 -5.42
N ALA A 313 5.25 45.32 -4.49
CA ALA A 313 5.57 44.82 -3.15
C ALA A 313 4.31 44.46 -2.35
N VAL A 314 4.38 43.34 -1.62
CA VAL A 314 3.42 42.97 -0.57
C VAL A 314 4.16 43.03 0.77
N GLU A 315 3.89 44.07 1.55
CA GLU A 315 4.51 44.24 2.87
C GLU A 315 3.90 43.25 3.87
N HIS A 316 4.69 42.29 4.34
CA HIS A 316 4.29 41.42 5.44
C HIS A 316 4.43 42.15 6.78
N VAL A 317 3.37 42.87 7.17
CA VAL A 317 3.28 43.59 8.44
C VAL A 317 3.17 42.61 9.61
N VAL A 318 4.30 42.26 10.21
CA VAL A 318 4.36 41.64 11.54
C VAL A 318 4.25 42.74 12.58
N ARG A 319 3.11 42.82 13.30
CA ARG A 319 2.95 43.75 14.42
C ARG A 319 3.53 43.15 15.71
N GLU A 320 4.49 43.84 16.30
CA GLU A 320 4.81 43.72 17.73
C GLU A 320 3.87 44.58 18.60
N ARG A 321 3.91 44.32 19.92
CA ARG A 321 3.20 45.01 21.03
C ARG A 321 1.73 44.58 21.11
N GLU A 322 1.16 44.29 22.29
CA GLU A 322 1.37 44.84 23.65
C GLU A 322 1.59 43.75 24.73
N HIS A 323 1.82 44.01 26.03
CA HIS A 323 2.76 44.94 26.69
C HIS A 323 2.90 44.57 28.21
N VAL A 324 4.05 44.01 28.60
CA VAL A 324 4.67 44.02 29.97
C VAL A 324 3.80 43.79 31.23
N SER A 325 4.08 42.70 31.97
CA SER A 325 4.35 42.82 33.42
C SER A 325 5.37 41.79 33.96
N ARG A 326 6.14 42.27 34.94
CA ARG A 326 7.23 41.71 35.81
C ARG A 326 7.16 40.19 36.14
N SER A 327 8.26 39.46 36.46
CA SER A 327 9.62 39.85 36.94
C SER A 327 10.70 38.75 36.84
N VAL A 328 11.95 39.17 36.58
CA VAL A 328 13.27 38.71 37.13
C VAL A 328 13.51 37.22 37.47
N GLY A 329 14.53 36.63 36.83
CA GLY A 329 15.28 35.45 37.32
C GLY A 329 16.33 34.95 36.31
N ALA A 330 17.63 34.90 36.66
CA ALA A 330 18.70 34.63 35.69
C ALA A 330 19.83 33.70 36.17
N ARG A 331 20.15 32.68 35.35
CA ARG A 331 21.34 31.76 35.28
C ARG A 331 20.89 30.45 34.59
N ALA A 332 21.70 29.64 33.91
CA ALA A 332 23.09 29.69 33.39
C ALA A 332 23.18 28.63 32.24
N VAL A 333 23.88 28.83 31.12
CA VAL A 333 25.28 28.40 30.87
C VAL A 333 25.58 27.02 31.52
N ARG A 334 25.83 25.91 30.80
CA ARG A 334 26.84 25.72 29.72
C ARG A 334 26.66 24.43 28.89
N ASP A 335 27.46 24.33 27.83
CA ASP A 335 27.59 23.23 26.85
C ASP A 335 27.93 21.83 27.41
N ARG A 336 27.62 20.78 26.62
CA ARG A 336 28.67 19.87 26.07
C ARG A 336 28.21 19.00 24.91
N VAL A 337 29.15 18.71 24.01
CA VAL A 337 29.04 17.76 22.88
C VAL A 337 29.65 16.41 23.28
N GLY A 338 29.08 15.31 22.78
CA GLY A 338 29.64 13.95 22.86
C GLY A 338 29.23 13.13 21.62
N ARG A 339 30.11 12.24 21.14
CA ARG A 339 29.93 11.47 19.89
C ARG A 339 29.85 9.96 20.17
N CYS A 340 29.01 9.24 19.42
CA CYS A 340 29.15 7.81 19.04
C CYS A 340 29.24 6.81 20.23
N VAL A 341 29.25 5.47 20.10
CA VAL A 341 29.67 4.52 19.04
C VAL A 341 28.68 3.33 18.96
N LEU A 342 28.77 2.54 17.89
CA LEU A 342 27.94 1.35 17.59
C LEU A 342 28.42 0.06 18.29
N ASP A 343 27.56 -0.97 18.16
CA ASP A 343 27.84 -2.40 17.98
C ASP A 343 28.05 -3.38 19.17
N HIS A 344 27.54 -4.58 18.87
CA HIS A 344 27.81 -5.93 19.42
C HIS A 344 27.23 -6.36 20.79
N VAL A 345 26.95 -7.65 21.05
CA VAL A 345 26.23 -8.72 20.30
C VAL A 345 26.19 -10.01 21.17
N ASP A 346 25.08 -10.74 21.12
CA ASP A 346 24.81 -12.14 21.53
C ASP A 346 25.10 -12.71 22.95
N ARG A 347 24.04 -13.36 23.47
CA ARG A 347 23.95 -14.69 24.13
C ARG A 347 25.07 -15.18 25.06
N ALA A 348 24.66 -15.48 26.30
CA ALA A 348 24.72 -16.86 26.82
C ALA A 348 23.64 -17.12 27.88
N ARG A 349 22.97 -18.29 27.81
CA ARG A 349 22.33 -18.95 28.96
C ARG A 349 23.25 -20.08 29.41
N ILE A 350 23.43 -20.26 30.72
CA ILE A 350 23.66 -21.55 31.40
C ILE A 350 23.45 -21.34 32.91
N ALA A 351 23.00 -22.37 33.62
CA ALA A 351 22.84 -22.37 35.07
C ALA A 351 23.60 -23.54 35.67
N LEU A 352 24.04 -23.43 36.94
CA LEU A 352 23.49 -24.28 38.02
C LEU A 352 23.92 -23.85 39.44
N THR A 353 23.03 -24.15 40.37
CA THR A 353 23.08 -24.11 41.84
C THR A 353 24.33 -24.67 42.52
N ILE A 354 24.77 -24.03 43.62
CA ILE A 354 25.38 -24.70 44.79
C ILE A 354 24.67 -24.23 46.08
N VAL A 355 24.52 -25.13 47.06
CA VAL A 355 23.72 -24.99 48.30
C VAL A 355 24.61 -24.92 49.55
N SER A 356 24.24 -24.14 50.58
CA SER A 356 24.55 -24.50 51.99
C SER A 356 23.76 -23.75 53.08
N ARG A 357 22.91 -24.53 53.80
CA ARG A 357 22.83 -24.71 55.28
C ARG A 357 22.63 -23.50 56.24
N ARG A 358 22.03 -23.64 57.46
CA ARG A 358 21.02 -24.57 58.07
C ARG A 358 20.78 -24.18 59.55
N ARG A 359 19.53 -24.11 60.05
CA ARG A 359 18.99 -24.37 61.43
C ARG A 359 17.62 -23.68 61.56
N ILE A 360 16.46 -24.29 61.88
CA ILE A 360 16.00 -25.36 62.82
C ILE A 360 15.49 -24.80 64.16
N HIS A 361 14.15 -24.83 64.33
CA HIS A 361 13.29 -25.19 65.49
C HIS A 361 11.83 -24.87 65.08
N SER A 362 10.73 -25.50 65.53
CA SER A 362 10.40 -26.90 65.94
C SER A 362 8.91 -26.95 66.39
N ARG A 363 8.28 -28.15 66.43
CA ARG A 363 6.93 -28.49 67.01
C ARG A 363 5.75 -28.25 66.03
N GLU A 364 4.96 -29.27 65.65
CA GLU A 364 3.80 -29.94 66.32
C GLU A 364 2.49 -29.11 66.14
N ASP A 365 1.31 -29.61 65.74
CA ASP A 365 0.80 -30.97 65.42
C ASP A 365 -0.41 -30.95 64.43
N GLU A 366 -0.85 -32.15 63.96
CA GLU A 366 -2.22 -32.67 63.66
C GLU A 366 -3.38 -31.78 63.10
N ASP A 367 -4.35 -32.25 62.28
CA ASP A 367 -4.57 -33.47 61.46
C ASP A 367 -5.80 -33.29 60.50
N ALA A 368 -6.07 -34.28 59.64
CA ALA A 368 -7.36 -34.72 59.07
C ALA A 368 -8.05 -33.97 57.88
N GLY A 369 -8.34 -34.74 56.81
CA GLY A 369 -9.40 -34.50 55.81
C GLY A 369 -9.02 -33.61 54.60
N GLY A 370 -9.21 -33.98 53.32
CA GLY A 370 -9.83 -35.16 52.72
C GLY A 370 -11.23 -34.87 52.14
N ASP A 371 -11.54 -34.93 50.85
CA ASP A 371 -10.86 -34.83 49.54
C ASP A 371 -11.96 -35.07 48.47
N HIS A 372 -11.92 -34.37 47.32
CA HIS A 372 -12.62 -34.72 46.05
C HIS A 372 -14.19 -34.82 46.07
N ARG A 373 -14.98 -34.68 44.98
CA ARG A 373 -14.75 -34.34 43.55
C ARG A 373 -16.09 -33.89 42.88
N ARG A 374 -15.97 -33.27 41.68
CA ARG A 374 -16.73 -33.46 40.39
C ARG A 374 -18.10 -34.21 40.39
N GLN A 375 -19.09 -33.96 39.52
CA GLN A 375 -19.28 -33.05 38.36
C GLN A 375 -20.77 -33.07 37.84
N SER A 376 -21.16 -32.02 37.09
CA SER A 376 -21.99 -32.03 35.85
C SER A 376 -23.51 -32.40 35.79
N GLN A 377 -24.22 -31.60 34.96
CA GLN A 377 -25.34 -31.89 34.01
C GLN A 377 -26.84 -31.81 34.39
N ARG A 378 -27.56 -30.95 33.61
CA ARG A 378 -28.92 -31.01 32.99
C ARG A 378 -30.02 -31.88 33.68
N ALA A 379 -31.28 -31.44 33.89
CA ALA A 379 -32.24 -31.00 32.86
C ALA A 379 -33.64 -30.53 33.39
N LEU A 380 -34.34 -29.69 32.61
CA LEU A 380 -35.80 -29.60 32.33
C LEU A 380 -36.91 -29.55 33.44
N HIS A 381 -37.59 -28.39 33.54
CA HIS A 381 -39.07 -28.17 33.71
C HIS A 381 -39.82 -28.70 34.98
N PRO A 382 -41.12 -28.37 35.21
CA PRO A 382 -41.99 -27.27 34.71
C PRO A 382 -42.84 -26.53 35.79
N ALA A 383 -43.32 -25.30 35.49
CA ALA A 383 -44.58 -24.68 35.99
C ALA A 383 -44.67 -23.19 35.53
N LEU A 384 -45.81 -22.48 35.46
CA LEU A 384 -47.25 -22.79 35.25
C LEU A 384 -47.97 -21.47 34.85
N LEU A 385 -49.04 -21.55 34.03
CA LEU A 385 -50.16 -20.59 33.87
C LEU A 385 -49.88 -19.08 33.59
N ASP A 386 -50.46 -18.57 32.48
CA ASP A 386 -51.72 -17.80 32.57
C ASP A 386 -52.53 -17.88 31.24
N ARG A 387 -53.74 -17.29 31.18
CA ARG A 387 -54.67 -17.29 30.03
C ARG A 387 -55.28 -15.91 29.74
N SER A 388 -55.26 -15.49 28.47
CA SER A 388 -56.29 -14.63 27.84
C SER A 388 -56.08 -14.70 26.32
N THR A 389 -57.01 -15.20 25.49
CA THR A 389 -58.30 -14.65 25.04
C THR A 389 -58.16 -13.32 24.27
N GLY A 390 -58.28 -13.43 22.95
CA GLY A 390 -58.16 -12.36 21.95
C GLY A 390 -58.22 -12.98 20.56
#